data_AF-A0AAW8PY15-F1
#
_entry.id   AF-A0AAW8PY15-F1
#
_cell.length_a   1.000
_cell.length_b   1.000
_cell.length_c   1.000
_cell.angle_alpha   90.00
_cell.angle_beta   90.00
_cell.angle_gamma   90.00
#
_symmetry.space_group_name_H-M   'P 1'
#
loop_
_entity.id
_entity.type
_entity.pdbx_description
1 polymer ?
#
loop_
_entity_poly.entity_id
_entity_poly.type
_entity_poly.pdbx_seq_one_letter_code
_entity_poly.pdbx_strand_id
1 'polypeptide(L)'
;MTTPKFDDVILARESEKPTDTAYVCQSCLNQPEHEDLKGIEYAIDGSICSVIGCSNTDDVFVANLNTINGHDSITLFHGTTKARAASILENGIDANTYLTTNEELAEYFGECACDEQNLDYSQIQILKVRVIKSNLRVDFEAYAEPITIFRNDFATSDTDWHEMCESGEIPYPSNEKDIEPALKVTTCVKTAEAVTSQYIS
;
A
#
# COMPACT_ATOMS: atom_id res chain seq x y z
N MET A 1 24.40 -5.34 10.44
CA MET A 1 23.05 -5.89 10.71
C MET A 1 22.30 -4.84 11.49
N THR A 2 21.51 -4.03 10.78
CA THR A 2 20.69 -2.96 11.34
C THR A 2 19.34 -3.54 11.73
N THR A 3 19.03 -3.52 13.02
CA THR A 3 17.73 -3.90 13.56
C THR A 3 16.65 -2.98 12.98
N PRO A 4 15.51 -3.48 12.46
CA PRO A 4 14.39 -2.63 12.09
C PRO A 4 13.89 -1.90 13.33
N LYS A 5 13.72 -0.58 13.27
CA LYS A 5 13.09 0.19 14.34
C LYS A 5 11.58 0.04 14.18
N PHE A 6 10.98 -0.74 15.07
CA PHE A 6 9.54 -0.92 15.18
C PHE A 6 8.92 0.33 15.86
N ASP A 7 8.80 1.43 15.11
CA ASP A 7 8.26 2.70 15.63
C ASP A 7 6.72 2.73 15.72
N ASP A 8 6.02 1.72 15.17
CA ASP A 8 4.54 1.68 15.05
C ASP A 8 3.80 0.89 16.16
N VAL A 9 4.43 0.70 17.31
CA VAL A 9 3.80 -0.04 18.42
C VAL A 9 3.03 0.92 19.33
N ILE A 10 1.69 0.88 19.27
CA ILE A 10 0.84 1.61 20.22
C ILE A 10 0.77 0.77 21.50
N LEU A 11 1.14 1.38 22.63
CA LEU A 11 0.89 0.82 23.96
C LEU A 11 -0.58 1.06 24.32
N ALA A 12 -1.40 0.00 24.33
CA ALA A 12 -2.77 0.08 24.82
C ALA A 12 -2.86 -0.64 26.18
N ARG A 13 -3.41 0.03 27.19
CA ARG A 13 -3.76 -0.63 28.46
C ARG A 13 -4.95 -1.55 28.24
N GLU A 14 -5.01 -2.68 28.94
CA GLU A 14 -6.10 -3.65 28.82
C GLU A 14 -7.52 -3.06 28.96
N SER A 15 -7.66 -1.91 29.62
CA SER A 15 -8.92 -1.21 29.84
C SER A 15 -9.44 -0.40 28.64
N GLU A 16 -8.64 -0.24 27.58
CA GLU A 16 -8.94 0.63 26.43
C GLU A 16 -9.14 -0.15 25.11
N LYS A 17 -9.31 -1.47 25.19
CA LYS A 17 -9.42 -2.41 24.05
C LYS A 17 -10.54 -2.02 23.06
N PRO A 18 -10.24 -1.74 21.78
CA PRO A 18 -11.21 -1.87 20.69
C PRO A 18 -11.51 -3.36 20.48
N THR A 19 -12.77 -3.71 20.26
CA THR A 19 -13.28 -5.10 20.19
C THR A 19 -12.78 -5.91 18.98
N ASP A 20 -12.13 -5.29 18.00
CA ASP A 20 -11.95 -5.84 16.66
C ASP A 20 -10.48 -5.79 16.15
N THR A 21 -9.49 -5.92 17.03
CA THR A 21 -8.05 -5.86 16.64
C THR A 21 -7.24 -6.93 17.37
N ALA A 22 -6.16 -7.44 16.75
CA ALA A 22 -5.31 -8.51 17.29
C ALA A 22 -3.81 -8.12 17.39
N TYR A 23 -3.03 -8.79 18.26
CA TYR A 23 -1.85 -8.22 18.95
C TYR A 23 -0.68 -9.22 19.16
N VAL A 24 0.59 -8.88 18.86
CA VAL A 24 1.77 -9.75 19.18
C VAL A 24 2.96 -8.94 19.71
N CYS A 25 3.70 -9.45 20.70
CA CYS A 25 4.91 -8.81 21.22
C CYS A 25 6.21 -9.57 20.90
N GLN A 26 7.31 -8.83 20.77
CA GLN A 26 8.59 -9.30 20.24
C GLN A 26 9.37 -10.28 21.15
N SER A 27 9.05 -10.31 22.44
CA SER A 27 9.60 -11.30 23.38
C SER A 27 9.01 -12.70 23.18
N CYS A 28 7.79 -12.81 22.65
CA CYS A 28 7.13 -14.09 22.37
C CYS A 28 7.68 -14.76 21.10
N LEU A 29 8.11 -13.99 20.10
CA LEU A 29 8.71 -14.51 18.86
C LEU A 29 10.04 -15.26 19.07
N ASN A 30 10.70 -15.04 20.21
CA ASN A 30 12.02 -15.62 20.51
C ASN A 30 11.96 -16.80 21.50
N GLN A 31 10.77 -17.21 21.95
CA GLN A 31 10.61 -18.37 22.84
C GLN A 31 10.72 -19.68 22.05
N PRO A 32 11.36 -20.74 22.60
CA PRO A 32 11.54 -22.02 21.91
C PRO A 32 10.24 -22.75 21.54
N GLU A 33 9.18 -22.52 22.31
CA GLU A 33 7.85 -23.10 22.13
C GLU A 33 7.00 -22.43 21.03
N HIS A 34 7.55 -21.43 20.36
CA HIS A 34 6.92 -20.68 19.26
C HIS A 34 7.72 -20.76 17.96
N GLU A 35 8.45 -21.86 17.77
CA GLU A 35 9.27 -22.09 16.57
C GLU A 35 8.45 -22.03 15.27
N ASP A 36 7.18 -22.42 15.34
CA ASP A 36 6.17 -22.35 14.28
C ASP A 36 5.85 -20.90 13.83
N LEU A 37 6.07 -19.91 14.71
CA LEU A 37 5.80 -18.48 14.45
C LEU A 37 7.02 -17.76 13.83
N LYS A 38 8.20 -18.39 13.80
CA LYS A 38 9.40 -17.83 13.14
C LYS A 38 9.24 -17.72 11.61
N GLY A 39 8.24 -18.40 11.04
CA GLY A 39 7.88 -18.34 9.61
C GLY A 39 6.90 -17.21 9.25
N ILE A 40 6.42 -16.41 10.21
CA ILE A 40 5.47 -15.30 9.99
C ILE A 40 6.20 -14.04 9.51
N GLU A 41 7.25 -14.19 8.69
CA GLU A 41 7.69 -13.10 7.81
C GLU A 41 6.77 -12.99 6.57
N TYR A 42 5.90 -13.99 6.34
CA TYR A 42 5.11 -14.12 5.11
C TYR A 42 3.59 -13.92 5.26
N ALA A 43 3.07 -13.63 6.45
CA ALA A 43 1.63 -13.36 6.64
C ALA A 43 1.30 -11.87 6.40
N ILE A 44 1.74 -11.33 5.26
CA ILE A 44 1.37 -9.98 4.78
C ILE A 44 0.48 -10.16 3.54
N ASP A 45 -0.65 -10.84 3.74
CA ASP A 45 -1.65 -10.98 2.70
C ASP A 45 -3.04 -10.78 3.29
N GLY A 46 -3.44 -9.51 3.35
CA GLY A 46 -4.83 -9.05 3.26
C GLY A 46 -5.85 -9.51 4.31
N SER A 47 -5.47 -10.27 5.34
CA SER A 47 -6.40 -10.79 6.34
C SER A 47 -5.77 -10.82 7.73
N ILE A 48 -6.43 -10.13 8.65
CA ILE A 48 -6.28 -10.09 10.11
C ILE A 48 -5.30 -11.15 10.65
N CYS A 49 -4.12 -10.71 11.08
CA CYS A 49 -3.20 -11.57 11.84
C CYS A 49 -3.56 -11.54 13.33
N SER A 50 -4.01 -12.67 13.85
CA SER A 50 -4.22 -12.94 15.26
C SER A 50 -3.06 -13.72 15.86
N VAL A 51 -2.49 -13.29 16.99
CA VAL A 51 -1.91 -14.21 18.00
C VAL A 51 -2.11 -13.62 19.40
N ILE A 52 -2.06 -14.47 20.43
CA ILE A 52 -2.26 -14.22 21.87
C ILE A 52 -0.89 -14.37 22.57
N GLY A 53 -0.68 -13.64 23.67
CA GLY A 53 0.65 -13.25 24.21
C GLY A 53 1.38 -14.24 25.13
N CYS A 54 2.40 -13.74 25.87
CA CYS A 54 2.98 -14.45 27.00
C CYS A 54 3.67 -13.56 28.07
N SER A 55 3.02 -13.55 29.24
CA SER A 55 3.43 -13.43 30.67
C SER A 55 4.44 -12.38 31.21
N ASN A 56 3.99 -11.80 32.33
CA ASN A 56 4.65 -11.05 33.43
C ASN A 56 4.67 -9.51 33.41
N THR A 57 4.12 -8.87 32.40
CA THR A 57 3.81 -7.43 32.45
C THR A 57 2.44 -7.21 31.82
N ASP A 58 1.59 -6.40 32.44
CA ASP A 58 0.23 -6.05 31.97
C ASP A 58 0.21 -5.28 30.63
N ASP A 59 1.30 -5.31 29.86
CA ASP A 59 1.51 -4.53 28.66
C ASP A 59 1.32 -5.42 27.42
N VAL A 60 0.28 -5.10 26.63
CA VAL A 60 -0.04 -5.69 25.33
C VAL A 60 0.42 -4.73 24.23
N PHE A 61 1.13 -5.25 23.23
CA PHE A 61 1.68 -4.46 22.13
C PHE A 61 0.80 -4.59 20.87
N VAL A 62 0.39 -3.45 20.33
CA VAL A 62 -0.52 -3.33 19.18
C VAL A 62 0.20 -2.80 17.95
N ALA A 63 0.19 -3.58 16.87
CA ALA A 63 0.53 -3.07 15.54
C ALA A 63 -0.78 -2.82 14.78
N ASN A 64 -1.16 -1.55 14.65
CA ASN A 64 -2.29 -1.18 13.81
C ASN A 64 -1.83 -1.09 12.35
N LEU A 65 -2.16 -2.10 11.54
CA LEU A 65 -1.82 -2.13 10.11
C LEU A 65 -2.56 -1.07 9.28
N ASN A 66 -3.57 -0.41 9.85
CA ASN A 66 -4.24 0.73 9.23
C ASN A 66 -3.53 2.05 9.51
N THR A 67 -2.47 2.09 10.33
CA THR A 67 -1.76 3.35 10.61
C THR A 67 -0.25 3.26 10.56
N ILE A 68 0.40 4.28 10.04
CA ILE A 68 1.85 4.53 10.18
C ILE A 68 2.02 5.77 11.07
N ASN A 69 2.75 5.65 12.18
CA ASN A 69 2.98 6.72 13.17
C ASN A 69 1.69 7.41 13.64
N GLY A 70 0.59 6.65 13.76
CA GLY A 70 -0.73 7.16 14.16
C GLY A 70 -1.55 7.83 13.04
N HIS A 71 -1.07 7.81 11.78
CA HIS A 71 -1.78 8.34 10.62
C HIS A 71 -2.39 7.21 9.77
N ASP A 72 -3.59 7.43 9.23
CA ASP A 72 -4.26 6.45 8.34
C ASP A 72 -3.37 6.05 7.15
N SER A 73 -3.26 4.75 6.90
CA SER A 73 -2.36 4.16 5.91
C SER A 73 -3.08 3.17 5.02
N ILE A 74 -2.57 3.00 3.80
CA ILE A 74 -3.07 2.05 2.81
C ILE A 74 -1.90 1.31 2.16
N THR A 75 -2.12 0.06 1.74
CA THR A 75 -1.16 -0.69 0.91
C THR A 75 -1.60 -0.66 -0.53
N LEU A 76 -0.70 -0.24 -1.41
CA LEU A 76 -0.90 -0.12 -2.86
C LEU A 76 0.22 -0.86 -3.61
N PHE A 77 0.06 -1.07 -4.90
CA PHE A 77 1.00 -1.74 -5.77
C PHE A 77 1.76 -0.74 -6.66
N HIS A 78 3.03 -1.05 -6.93
CA HIS A 78 3.87 -0.36 -7.89
C HIS A 78 4.59 -1.38 -8.77
N GLY A 79 4.34 -1.36 -10.08
CA GLY A 79 5.15 -2.15 -11.01
C GLY A 79 6.33 -1.37 -11.56
N THR A 80 7.45 -2.06 -11.69
CA THR A 80 8.71 -1.51 -12.16
C THR A 80 9.60 -2.63 -12.71
N THR A 81 10.85 -2.33 -13.08
CA THR A 81 11.82 -3.35 -13.51
C THR A 81 12.58 -3.94 -12.33
N LYS A 82 13.02 -5.20 -12.41
CA LYS A 82 13.82 -5.87 -11.35
C LYS A 82 15.03 -5.06 -10.88
N ALA A 83 15.69 -4.35 -11.80
CA ALA A 83 16.81 -3.48 -11.47
C ALA A 83 16.40 -2.26 -10.62
N ARG A 84 15.28 -1.60 -10.99
CA ARG A 84 14.72 -0.48 -10.22
C ARG A 84 14.14 -0.96 -8.89
N ALA A 85 13.49 -2.12 -8.87
CA ALA A 85 12.92 -2.73 -7.66
C ALA A 85 14.00 -2.95 -6.58
N ALA A 86 15.18 -3.46 -6.95
CA ALA A 86 16.28 -3.62 -6.01
C ALA A 86 16.70 -2.28 -5.37
N SER A 87 16.79 -1.22 -6.19
CA SER A 87 17.10 0.13 -5.69
C SER A 87 15.99 0.69 -4.79
N ILE A 88 14.73 0.43 -5.11
CA ILE A 88 13.57 0.88 -4.32
C ILE A 88 13.51 0.17 -2.97
N LEU A 89 13.77 -1.15 -2.95
CA LEU A 89 13.81 -1.92 -1.70
C LEU A 89 14.96 -1.50 -0.78
N GLU A 90 16.03 -0.93 -1.33
CA GLU A 90 17.12 -0.37 -0.53
C GLU A 90 16.83 1.07 -0.08
N ASN A 91 16.39 1.94 -0.99
CA ASN A 91 16.38 3.39 -0.80
C ASN A 91 14.99 4.01 -0.61
N GLY A 92 13.93 3.28 -0.90
CA GLY A 92 12.55 3.79 -0.94
C GLY A 92 12.07 4.19 -2.33
N ILE A 93 10.84 4.69 -2.43
CA ILE A 93 10.31 5.33 -3.64
C ILE A 93 10.32 6.85 -3.50
N ASP A 94 10.57 7.52 -4.61
CA ASP A 94 10.53 8.97 -4.68
C ASP A 94 9.10 9.52 -4.70
N ALA A 95 8.97 10.83 -4.50
CA ALA A 95 7.73 11.55 -4.78
C ALA A 95 7.34 11.42 -6.25
N ASN A 96 6.04 11.52 -6.53
CA ASN A 96 5.42 11.38 -7.85
C ASN A 96 5.47 9.95 -8.44
N THR A 97 5.73 8.94 -7.61
CA THR A 97 5.66 7.53 -8.01
C THR A 97 4.20 7.09 -8.12
N TYR A 98 3.84 6.42 -9.22
CA TYR A 98 2.50 5.89 -9.45
C TYR A 98 2.25 4.64 -8.59
N LEU A 99 1.12 4.64 -7.88
CA LEU A 99 0.65 3.55 -7.03
C LEU A 99 -0.80 3.20 -7.40
N THR A 100 -1.19 1.94 -7.27
CA THR A 100 -2.55 1.50 -7.59
C THR A 100 -3.09 0.44 -6.63
N THR A 101 -4.41 0.36 -6.47
CA THR A 101 -5.07 -0.78 -5.78
C THR A 101 -5.21 -2.02 -6.67
N ASN A 102 -4.92 -1.93 -7.96
CA ASN A 102 -5.08 -3.00 -8.95
C ASN A 102 -3.72 -3.55 -9.41
N GLU A 103 -3.48 -4.85 -9.20
CA GLU A 103 -2.23 -5.52 -9.57
C GLU A 103 -2.00 -5.57 -11.10
N GLU A 104 -3.06 -5.70 -11.91
CA GLU A 104 -2.95 -5.67 -13.38
C GLU A 104 -2.50 -4.28 -13.88
N LEU A 105 -2.99 -3.22 -13.25
CA LEU A 105 -2.53 -1.86 -13.56
C LEU A 105 -1.10 -1.64 -13.07
N ALA A 106 -0.68 -2.29 -11.98
CA ALA A 106 0.72 -2.27 -11.57
C ALA A 106 1.60 -2.98 -12.61
N GLU A 107 1.17 -4.11 -13.17
CA GLU A 107 1.90 -4.78 -14.26
C GLU A 107 2.10 -3.84 -15.46
N TYR A 108 1.07 -3.08 -15.85
CA TYR A 108 1.18 -2.04 -16.89
C TYR A 108 2.24 -0.97 -16.58
N PHE A 109 2.35 -0.51 -15.33
CA PHE A 109 3.45 0.39 -14.93
C PHE A 109 4.83 -0.28 -15.09
N GLY A 110 4.90 -1.58 -14.83
CA GLY A 110 6.09 -2.40 -15.07
C GLY A 110 6.44 -2.51 -16.56
N GLU A 111 5.45 -2.72 -17.43
CA GLU A 111 5.64 -2.72 -18.89
C GLU A 111 6.21 -1.39 -19.37
N CYS A 112 5.61 -0.27 -18.94
CA CYS A 112 6.11 1.08 -19.26
C CYS A 112 7.57 1.26 -18.83
N ALA A 113 7.93 0.79 -17.63
CA ALA A 113 9.31 0.88 -17.14
C ALA A 113 10.28 0.00 -17.93
N CYS A 114 9.83 -1.17 -18.43
CA CYS A 114 10.63 -2.02 -19.31
C CYS A 114 10.85 -1.37 -20.68
N ASP A 115 9.81 -0.77 -21.26
CA ASP A 115 9.87 -0.05 -22.54
C ASP A 115 10.88 1.10 -22.50
N GLU A 116 10.84 1.91 -21.45
CA GLU A 116 11.82 3.00 -21.22
C GLU A 116 13.27 2.49 -21.22
N GLN A 117 13.48 1.27 -20.73
CA GLN A 117 14.80 0.65 -20.59
C GLN A 117 15.15 -0.30 -21.73
N ASN A 118 14.26 -0.49 -22.73
CA ASN A 118 14.35 -1.50 -23.78
C ASN A 118 14.60 -2.92 -23.23
N LEU A 119 13.83 -3.31 -22.20
CA LEU A 119 13.91 -4.61 -21.54
C LEU A 119 12.74 -5.51 -21.91
N ASP A 120 12.94 -6.82 -21.72
CA ASP A 120 11.88 -7.82 -21.84
C ASP A 120 10.92 -7.75 -20.65
N TYR A 121 9.62 -7.96 -20.86
CA TYR A 121 8.60 -7.86 -19.81
C TYR A 121 8.72 -8.94 -18.71
N SER A 122 9.49 -10.01 -18.94
CA SER A 122 9.91 -10.93 -17.86
C SER A 122 10.76 -10.25 -16.76
N GLN A 123 11.20 -9.02 -17.00
CA GLN A 123 11.92 -8.19 -16.02
C GLN A 123 10.99 -7.36 -15.14
N ILE A 124 9.67 -7.44 -15.31
CA ILE A 124 8.71 -6.77 -14.45
C ILE A 124 8.79 -7.33 -13.02
N GLN A 125 8.69 -6.43 -12.05
CA GLN A 125 8.55 -6.71 -10.63
C GLN A 125 7.48 -5.79 -10.06
N ILE A 126 6.50 -6.37 -9.36
CA ILE A 126 5.49 -5.63 -8.61
C ILE A 126 5.93 -5.55 -7.15
N LEU A 127 5.83 -4.36 -6.57
CA LEU A 127 6.11 -4.05 -5.18
C LEU A 127 4.81 -3.69 -4.45
N LYS A 128 4.66 -4.15 -3.21
CA LYS A 128 3.63 -3.69 -2.27
C LYS A 128 4.22 -2.51 -1.48
N VAL A 129 3.52 -1.38 -1.48
CA VAL A 129 3.94 -0.11 -0.85
C VAL A 129 2.88 0.29 0.17
N ARG A 130 3.25 0.32 1.45
CA ARG A 130 2.41 0.85 2.52
C ARG A 130 2.71 2.34 2.70
N VAL A 131 1.69 3.18 2.67
CA VAL A 131 1.84 4.64 2.63
C VAL A 131 0.75 5.32 3.45
N ILE A 132 1.11 6.44 4.09
CA ILE A 132 0.14 7.31 4.78
C ILE A 132 -0.76 7.95 3.73
N LYS A 133 -2.08 7.90 3.91
CA LYS A 133 -3.04 8.45 2.94
C LYS A 133 -2.84 9.94 2.68
N SER A 134 -2.48 10.72 3.70
CA SER A 134 -2.18 12.16 3.52
C SER A 134 -0.91 12.44 2.69
N ASN A 135 -0.08 11.42 2.44
CA ASN A 135 1.11 11.51 1.60
C ASN A 135 0.84 11.03 0.17
N LEU A 136 -0.43 10.79 -0.17
CA LEU A 136 -0.88 10.51 -1.53
C LEU A 136 -1.48 11.76 -2.15
N ARG A 137 -1.47 11.78 -3.47
CA ARG A 137 -2.18 12.76 -4.28
C ARG A 137 -2.85 12.10 -5.47
N VAL A 138 -3.89 12.74 -5.96
CA VAL A 138 -4.66 12.31 -7.14
C VAL A 138 -3.77 12.29 -8.37
N ASP A 139 -3.90 11.24 -9.17
CA ASP A 139 -3.38 11.21 -10.52
C ASP A 139 -4.46 11.69 -11.51
N PHE A 140 -4.51 13.00 -11.76
CA PHE A 140 -5.49 13.57 -12.70
C PHE A 140 -5.28 13.11 -14.14
N GLU A 141 -4.08 12.65 -14.50
CA GLU A 141 -3.79 12.12 -15.84
C GLU A 141 -4.56 10.81 -16.08
N ALA A 142 -4.73 9.97 -15.05
CA ALA A 142 -5.55 8.75 -15.15
C ALA A 142 -7.04 9.03 -15.47
N TYR A 143 -7.54 10.23 -15.18
CA TYR A 143 -8.88 10.65 -15.59
C TYR A 143 -8.96 11.11 -17.05
N ALA A 144 -7.82 11.42 -17.68
CA ALA A 144 -7.71 11.90 -19.05
C ALA A 144 -7.33 10.81 -20.07
N GLU A 145 -6.71 9.70 -19.62
CA GLU A 145 -6.26 8.59 -20.48
C GLU A 145 -7.42 7.67 -20.95
N PRO A 146 -7.27 6.98 -22.11
CA PRO A 146 -8.36 6.23 -22.75
C PRO A 146 -8.81 4.97 -22.00
N ILE A 147 -10.09 4.61 -22.25
CA ILE A 147 -10.96 3.59 -21.63
C ILE A 147 -10.28 2.33 -21.06
N THR A 148 -9.28 1.76 -21.73
CA THR A 148 -8.96 0.32 -21.59
C THR A 148 -8.15 -0.09 -20.38
N ILE A 149 -7.40 0.81 -19.74
CA ILE A 149 -6.39 0.41 -18.73
C ILE A 149 -6.65 0.94 -17.32
N PHE A 150 -7.33 2.08 -17.18
CA PHE A 150 -7.49 2.76 -15.89
C PHE A 150 -8.91 2.68 -15.31
N ARG A 151 -9.90 2.18 -16.05
CA ARG A 151 -11.30 2.44 -15.73
C ARG A 151 -12.09 1.17 -15.45
N ASN A 152 -12.74 1.22 -14.30
CA ASN A 152 -13.57 0.18 -13.70
C ASN A 152 -14.95 0.17 -14.38
N ASP A 153 -15.86 -0.67 -13.86
CA ASP A 153 -17.26 -0.92 -14.26
C ASP A 153 -18.18 0.31 -14.52
N PHE A 154 -17.68 1.54 -14.49
CA PHE A 154 -18.46 2.78 -14.60
C PHE A 154 -18.87 3.14 -16.02
N ALA A 155 -17.99 2.98 -17.03
CA ALA A 155 -18.25 3.48 -18.38
C ALA A 155 -17.74 2.52 -19.46
N THR A 156 -18.45 2.47 -20.59
CA THR A 156 -18.11 1.60 -21.74
C THR A 156 -17.52 2.34 -22.94
N SER A 157 -17.55 3.68 -22.92
CA SER A 157 -16.98 4.54 -23.96
C SER A 157 -16.34 5.80 -23.36
N ASP A 158 -15.47 6.47 -24.12
CA ASP A 158 -14.89 7.76 -23.71
C ASP A 158 -15.97 8.85 -23.62
N THR A 159 -16.97 8.79 -24.51
CA THR A 159 -18.14 9.68 -24.45
C THR A 159 -18.89 9.49 -23.15
N ASP A 160 -19.25 8.24 -22.79
CA ASP A 160 -19.95 7.95 -21.52
C ASP A 160 -19.12 8.43 -20.33
N TRP A 161 -17.81 8.17 -20.35
CA TRP A 161 -16.93 8.62 -19.28
C TRP A 161 -16.97 10.13 -19.07
N HIS A 162 -16.80 10.91 -20.14
CA HIS A 162 -16.81 12.36 -20.03
C HIS A 162 -18.19 12.88 -19.59
N GLU A 163 -19.27 12.38 -20.17
CA GLU A 163 -20.63 12.76 -19.79
C GLU A 163 -20.93 12.40 -18.33
N MET A 164 -20.51 11.23 -17.87
CA MET A 164 -20.73 10.77 -16.49
C MET A 164 -19.83 11.47 -15.47
N CYS A 165 -18.61 11.89 -15.85
CA CYS A 165 -17.80 12.79 -15.03
C CYS A 165 -18.45 14.17 -14.91
N GLU A 166 -18.99 14.72 -16.01
CA GLU A 166 -19.67 16.02 -16.02
C GLU A 166 -21.00 16.00 -15.26
N SER A 167 -21.77 14.90 -15.37
CA SER A 167 -23.03 14.71 -14.65
C SER A 167 -22.83 14.40 -13.16
N GLY A 168 -21.61 13.99 -12.77
CA GLY A 168 -21.26 13.58 -11.41
C GLY A 168 -21.63 12.12 -11.07
N GLU A 169 -22.05 11.33 -12.05
CA GLU A 169 -22.29 9.90 -11.91
C GLU A 169 -20.98 9.13 -11.62
N ILE A 170 -19.88 9.55 -12.24
CA ILE A 170 -18.54 9.12 -11.88
C ILE A 170 -17.98 10.08 -10.84
N PRO A 171 -17.67 9.62 -9.61
CA PRO A 171 -17.05 10.46 -8.60
C PRO A 171 -15.75 11.08 -9.09
N TYR A 172 -15.66 12.41 -9.03
CA TYR A 172 -14.49 13.16 -9.45
C TYR A 172 -13.81 13.82 -8.24
N PRO A 173 -12.48 13.78 -8.11
CA PRO A 173 -11.75 14.42 -7.02
C PRO A 173 -11.95 15.94 -7.01
N SER A 174 -12.26 16.50 -5.84
CA SER A 174 -12.43 17.95 -5.68
C SER A 174 -11.11 18.73 -5.71
N ASN A 175 -9.99 18.08 -5.39
CA ASN A 175 -8.64 18.65 -5.38
C ASN A 175 -7.58 17.53 -5.36
N GLU A 176 -6.30 17.89 -5.43
CA GLU A 176 -5.17 16.94 -5.48
C GLU A 176 -5.05 16.01 -4.25
N LYS A 177 -5.66 16.34 -3.11
CA LYS A 177 -5.61 15.52 -1.87
C LYS A 177 -6.86 14.66 -1.69
N ASP A 178 -7.86 14.81 -2.55
CA ASP A 178 -9.10 14.06 -2.50
C ASP A 178 -8.94 12.71 -3.19
N ILE A 179 -8.17 11.82 -2.54
CA ILE A 179 -7.71 10.56 -3.13
C ILE A 179 -8.78 9.47 -3.15
N GLU A 180 -9.82 9.57 -2.32
CA GLU A 180 -10.82 8.50 -2.17
C GLU A 180 -11.63 8.29 -3.47
N PRO A 181 -12.11 9.33 -4.18
CA PRO A 181 -12.67 9.16 -5.52
C PRO A 181 -11.67 8.53 -6.50
N ALA A 182 -10.40 8.94 -6.49
CA ALA A 182 -9.38 8.40 -7.40
C ALA A 182 -9.14 6.89 -7.16
N LEU A 183 -8.93 6.48 -5.92
CA LEU A 183 -8.79 5.08 -5.54
C LEU A 183 -10.03 4.25 -5.91
N LYS A 184 -11.22 4.85 -5.83
CA LYS A 184 -12.48 4.19 -6.19
C LYS A 184 -12.69 4.09 -7.70
N VAL A 185 -12.24 5.06 -8.50
CA VAL A 185 -12.66 5.25 -9.89
C VAL A 185 -11.57 4.91 -10.89
N THR A 186 -10.33 5.30 -10.63
CA THR A 186 -9.18 5.00 -11.50
C THR A 186 -8.23 3.98 -10.89
N THR A 187 -8.42 3.65 -9.61
CA THR A 187 -7.51 2.85 -8.77
C THR A 187 -6.11 3.45 -8.59
N CYS A 188 -5.81 4.57 -9.25
CA CYS A 188 -4.46 5.12 -9.41
C CYS A 188 -4.29 6.42 -8.61
N VAL A 189 -3.16 6.53 -7.93
CA VAL A 189 -2.71 7.71 -7.20
C VAL A 189 -1.20 7.88 -7.36
N LYS A 190 -0.67 9.04 -6.97
CA LYS A 190 0.77 9.30 -6.91
C LYS A 190 1.21 9.53 -5.47
N THR A 191 2.45 9.21 -5.15
CA THR A 191 3.07 9.71 -3.92
C THR A 191 3.26 11.22 -3.99
N ALA A 192 2.89 11.95 -2.93
CA ALA A 192 3.18 13.37 -2.77
C ALA A 192 4.59 13.60 -2.21
N GLU A 193 5.09 12.63 -1.43
CA GLU A 193 6.40 12.64 -0.78
C GLU A 193 7.09 11.28 -0.95
N ALA A 194 8.39 11.21 -0.68
CA ALA A 194 9.12 9.94 -0.71
C ALA A 194 8.63 8.97 0.38
N VAL A 195 8.63 7.66 0.07
CA VAL A 195 8.28 6.60 1.02
C VAL A 195 9.53 5.78 1.31
N THR A 196 9.86 5.63 2.59
CA THR A 196 11.04 4.89 3.04
C THR A 196 10.92 3.39 2.78
N SER A 197 12.03 2.74 2.46
CA SER A 197 12.10 1.31 2.11
C SER A 197 11.50 0.35 3.14
N GLN A 198 11.45 0.70 4.42
CA GLN A 198 10.85 -0.14 5.47
C GLN A 198 9.35 -0.40 5.29
N TYR A 199 8.67 0.34 4.40
CA TYR A 199 7.26 0.18 4.08
C TYR A 199 7.01 -0.46 2.72
N ILE A 200 8.04 -1.09 2.12
CA ILE A 200 8.01 -1.65 0.77
C ILE A 200 8.44 -3.12 0.82
N SER A 201 7.71 -3.99 0.10
CA SER A 201 8.00 -5.44 0.00
C SER A 201 7.72 -5.99 -1.39
#